data_AF-A0A3D1RTE0-F1
#
_entry.id   AF-A0A3D1RTE0-F1
#
_cell.length_a   1.000
_cell.length_b   1.000
_cell.length_c   1.000
_cell.angle_alpha   90.00
_cell.angle_beta   90.00
_cell.angle_gamma   90.00
#
_symmetry.space_group_name_H-M   'P 1'
#
loop_
_entity.id
_entity.type
_entity.pdbx_description
1 polymer ?
#
loop_
_entity_poly.entity_id
_entity_poly.type
_entity_poly.pdbx_seq_one_letter_code
_entity_poly.pdbx_strand_id
1 'polypeptide(L)'
;MLKTKKTVKYTATLPEASVHELKMLAERKVIPSVNFAIREAINLYIVQTKRKMYEKEIQEAAKDKDFLTRTMESAQGFAYVDSEVGRNW
;
A
#
# COMPACT_ATOMS: atom_id res chain seq x y z
N MET A 1 22.47 -1.15 -6.92
CA MET A 1 22.85 -0.86 -5.52
C MET A 1 21.88 -1.56 -4.58
N LEU A 2 22.32 -2.59 -3.87
CA LEU A 2 21.53 -3.24 -2.82
C LEU A 2 21.37 -2.25 -1.67
N LYS A 3 20.21 -1.60 -1.55
CA LYS A 3 19.85 -0.82 -0.36
C LYS A 3 19.85 -1.79 0.81
N THR A 4 20.89 -1.76 1.63
CA THR A 4 20.93 -2.47 2.90
C THR A 4 19.75 -1.94 3.73
N LYS A 5 18.77 -2.81 4.00
CA LYS A 5 17.63 -2.46 4.87
C LYS A 5 18.20 -2.19 6.26
N LYS A 6 18.37 -0.91 6.62
CA LYS A 6 18.74 -0.50 7.99
C LYS A 6 17.67 -1.02 8.95
N THR A 7 18.07 -1.87 9.89
CA THR A 7 17.21 -2.35 10.97
C THR A 7 17.42 -1.49 12.21
N VAL A 8 16.32 -1.12 12.87
CA VAL A 8 16.34 -0.42 14.16
C VAL A 8 15.80 -1.38 15.22
N LYS A 9 16.46 -1.45 16.38
CA LYS A 9 15.94 -2.18 17.54
C LYS A 9 14.83 -1.35 18.16
N TYR A 10 13.66 -1.96 18.34
CA TYR A 10 12.50 -1.34 18.93
C TYR A 10 11.91 -2.27 19.97
N THR A 11 11.57 -1.75 21.14
CA THR A 11 10.95 -2.50 22.23
C THR A 11 9.48 -2.11 22.31
N ALA A 12 8.61 -3.11 22.27
CA ALA A 12 7.16 -2.94 22.37
C ALA A 12 6.59 -3.89 23.41
N THR A 13 5.50 -3.49 24.05
CA THR A 13 4.69 -4.39 24.89
C THR A 13 3.68 -5.12 24.02
N LEU A 14 3.58 -6.43 24.21
CA LEU A 14 2.63 -7.30 23.51
C LEU A 14 1.86 -8.12 24.54
N PRO A 15 0.59 -8.47 24.28
CA PRO A 15 -0.15 -9.39 25.14
C PRO A 15 0.60 -10.73 25.29
N GLU A 16 0.67 -11.24 26.51
CA GLU A 16 1.39 -12.48 26.81
C GLU A 16 0.88 -13.66 25.97
N ALA A 17 -0.44 -13.79 25.85
CA ALA A 17 -1.08 -14.83 25.04
C ALA A 17 -0.59 -14.81 23.58
N SER A 18 -0.48 -13.63 22.98
CA SER A 18 0.00 -13.49 21.59
C SER A 18 1.48 -13.87 21.46
N VAL A 19 2.31 -13.54 22.45
CA VAL A 19 3.72 -13.94 22.45
C VAL A 19 3.84 -15.46 22.58
N HIS A 20 3.02 -16.08 23.43
CA HIS A 20 3.00 -17.53 23.62
C HIS A 20 2.56 -18.26 22.33
N GLU A 21 1.52 -17.78 21.66
CA GLU A 21 1.08 -18.32 20.36
C GLU A 21 2.18 -18.22 19.30
N LEU A 22 2.84 -17.06 19.18
CA LEU A 22 3.93 -16.88 18.23
C LEU A 22 5.11 -17.82 18.52
N LYS A 23 5.44 -18.05 19.79
CA LYS A 23 6.48 -19.02 20.18
C LYS A 23 6.09 -20.45 19.79
N MET A 24 4.87 -20.87 20.11
CA MET A 24 4.35 -22.18 19.72
C MET A 24 4.38 -22.39 18.19
N LEU A 25 4.01 -21.36 17.41
CA LEU A 25 4.06 -21.43 15.94
C LEU A 25 5.51 -21.54 15.42
N ALA A 26 6.47 -20.89 16.08
CA ALA A 26 7.88 -21.01 15.73
C ALA A 26 8.44 -22.39 16.09
N GLU A 27 8.10 -22.93 17.26
CA GLU A 27 8.48 -24.28 17.71
C GLU A 27 7.95 -25.36 16.75
N ARG A 28 6.71 -25.19 16.27
CA ARG A 28 6.08 -26.06 15.26
C ARG A 28 6.63 -25.83 13.84
N LYS A 29 7.61 -24.93 13.67
CA LYS A 29 8.21 -24.55 12.38
C LYS A 29 7.20 -24.02 11.35
N VAL A 30 6.04 -23.53 11.80
CA VAL A 30 5.05 -22.88 10.95
C VAL A 30 5.56 -21.50 10.52
N ILE A 31 6.27 -20.82 11.42
CA ILE A 31 6.97 -19.56 11.14
C ILE A 31 8.47 -19.70 11.43
N PRO A 32 9.35 -18.96 10.72
CA PRO A 32 10.80 -19.02 10.94
C PRO A 32 11.24 -18.53 12.33
N SER A 33 10.61 -17.47 12.84
CA SER A 33 10.85 -16.94 14.18
C SER A 33 9.74 -15.95 14.57
N VAL A 34 9.64 -15.67 15.87
CA VAL A 34 8.74 -14.63 16.40
C VAL A 34 9.05 -13.26 15.76
N ASN A 35 10.33 -12.88 15.67
CA ASN A 35 10.74 -11.61 15.05
C ASN A 35 10.38 -11.55 13.56
N PHE A 36 10.48 -12.65 12.84
CA PHE A 36 10.06 -12.71 11.44
C PHE A 36 8.56 -12.43 11.31
N ALA A 37 7.73 -13.10 12.11
CA ALA A 37 6.28 -12.92 12.09
C ALA A 37 5.87 -11.48 12.48
N ILE A 38 6.50 -10.90 13.51
CA ILE A 38 6.24 -9.51 13.91
C ILE A 38 6.59 -8.55 12.76
N ARG A 39 7.76 -8.72 12.13
CA ARG A 39 8.17 -7.86 11.01
C ARG A 39 7.21 -7.95 9.83
N GLU A 40 6.76 -9.16 9.51
CA GLU A 40 5.83 -9.39 8.40
C GLU A 40 4.46 -8.77 8.69
N ALA A 41 3.93 -8.99 9.90
CA ALA A 41 2.68 -8.39 10.34
C ALA A 41 2.72 -6.86 10.29
N ILE A 42 3.81 -6.24 10.74
CA ILE A 42 4.02 -4.79 10.66
C ILE A 42 4.02 -4.32 9.20
N ASN A 43 4.74 -5.03 8.32
CA ASN A 43 4.81 -4.67 6.91
C ASN A 43 3.42 -4.72 6.25
N LEU A 44 2.68 -5.80 6.49
CA LEU A 44 1.31 -5.97 5.99
C LEU A 44 0.40 -4.84 6.51
N TYR A 45 0.48 -4.53 7.80
CA TYR A 45 -0.32 -3.46 8.41
C TYR A 45 0.00 -2.09 7.79
N ILE A 46 1.28 -1.76 7.56
CA ILE A 46 1.69 -0.51 6.93
C ILE A 46 1.14 -0.42 5.50
N VAL A 47 1.26 -1.49 4.71
CA VAL A 47 0.77 -1.51 3.32
C VAL A 47 -0.74 -1.28 3.28
N GLN A 48 -1.50 -2.00 4.11
CA GLN A 48 -2.95 -1.85 4.21
C GLN A 48 -3.36 -0.44 4.66
N THR A 49 -2.63 0.13 5.63
CA THR A 49 -2.91 1.47 6.14
C THR A 49 -2.64 2.54 5.09
N LYS A 50 -1.53 2.45 4.36
CA LYS A 50 -1.23 3.35 3.24
C LYS A 50 -2.25 3.26 2.12
N ARG A 51 -2.68 2.05 1.78
CA ARG A 51 -3.74 1.87 0.77
C ARG A 51 -5.02 2.61 1.16
N LYS A 52 -5.47 2.45 2.41
CA LYS A 52 -6.65 3.16 2.93
C LYS A 52 -6.47 4.69 2.93
N MET A 53 -5.27 5.17 3.24
CA MET A 53 -4.94 6.59 3.15
C MET A 53 -5.06 7.09 1.71
N TYR A 54 -4.46 6.41 0.74
CA TYR A 54 -4.53 6.80 -0.68
C TYR A 54 -5.96 6.71 -1.23
N GLU A 55 -6.74 5.70 -0.84
CA GLU A 55 -8.15 5.59 -1.23
C GLU A 55 -8.97 6.80 -0.73
N LYS A 56 -8.70 7.29 0.49
CA LYS A 56 -9.32 8.53 1.00
C LYS A 56 -8.88 9.77 0.24
N GLU A 57 -7.59 9.91 -0.02
CA GLU A 57 -7.06 11.05 -0.79
C GLU A 57 -7.65 11.10 -2.19
N ILE A 58 -7.81 9.96 -2.86
CA ILE A 58 -8.48 9.88 -4.16
C ILE A 58 -9.95 10.29 -4.04
N GLN A 59 -10.66 9.83 -3.01
CA GLN A 59 -12.05 10.21 -2.78
C GLN A 59 -12.22 11.70 -2.49
N GLU A 60 -11.25 12.32 -1.82
CA GLU A 60 -11.23 13.76 -1.55
C GLU A 60 -10.91 14.56 -2.81
N ALA A 61 -9.90 14.14 -3.58
CA ALA A 61 -9.57 14.74 -4.87
C ALA A 61 -10.72 14.60 -5.90
N ALA A 62 -11.47 13.50 -5.86
CA ALA A 62 -12.66 13.33 -6.69
C ALA A 62 -13.81 14.27 -6.32
N LYS A 63 -13.80 14.88 -5.13
CA LYS A 63 -14.75 15.94 -4.75
C LYS A 63 -14.26 17.33 -5.15
N ASP A 64 -13.00 17.46 -5.54
CA ASP A 64 -12.46 18.67 -6.12
C ASP A 64 -13.01 18.84 -7.54
N LYS A 65 -14.02 19.69 -7.67
CA LYS A 65 -14.69 19.99 -8.94
C LYS A 65 -13.72 20.56 -9.98
N ASP A 66 -12.71 21.30 -9.54
CA ASP A 66 -11.73 21.90 -10.47
C ASP A 66 -10.80 20.83 -11.04
N PHE A 67 -10.43 19.82 -10.23
CA PHE A 67 -9.65 18.67 -10.70
C PHE A 67 -10.41 17.88 -11.77
N LEU A 68 -11.67 17.52 -11.49
CA LEU A 68 -12.52 16.79 -12.44
C LEU A 68 -12.76 17.57 -13.74
N THR A 69 -12.97 18.90 -13.64
CA THR A 69 -13.22 19.75 -14.81
C THR A 69 -11.98 19.78 -15.72
N ARG A 70 -10.78 19.97 -15.16
CA ARG A 70 -9.51 19.94 -15.92
C ARG A 70 -9.21 18.58 -16.53
N THR A 71 -9.51 17.50 -15.82
CA THR A 71 -9.35 16.13 -16.36
C THR A 71 -10.29 15.87 -17.53
N MET A 72 -11.56 16.29 -17.43
CA MET A 72 -12.52 16.13 -18.53
C MET A 72 -12.17 17.02 -19.74
N GLU A 73 -11.79 18.28 -19.52
CA GLU A 73 -11.36 19.18 -20.60
C GLU A 73 -10.12 18.64 -21.33
N SER A 74 -9.16 18.10 -20.58
CA SER A 74 -7.98 17.46 -21.17
C SER A 74 -8.35 16.22 -21.98
N ALA A 75 -9.21 15.35 -21.43
CA ALA A 75 -9.69 14.16 -22.14
C ALA A 75 -10.46 14.51 -23.43
N GLN A 76 -11.25 15.58 -23.41
CA GLN A 76 -11.94 16.09 -24.61
C GLN A 76 -10.95 16.64 -25.66
N GLY A 77 -9.89 17.32 -25.24
CA GLY A 77 -8.82 17.79 -26.13
C GLY A 77 -8.08 16.65 -26.85
N PHE A 78 -7.87 15.51 -26.18
CA PHE A 78 -7.26 14.32 -26.78
C PHE A 78 -8.23 13.49 -27.62
N ALA A 79 -9.53 13.46 -27.29
CA ALA A 79 -10.53 12.75 -28.09
C ALA A 79 -10.63 13.26 -29.54
N TYR A 80 -10.38 14.56 -29.75
CA TYR A 80 -10.29 15.14 -31.09
C TYR A 80 -9.12 14.53 -31.88
N VAL A 81 -7.94 14.44 -31.27
CA VAL A 81 -6.73 13.86 -31.88
C VAL A 81 -6.88 12.35 -32.14
N ASP A 82 -7.48 11.60 -31.21
CA ASP A 82 -7.71 10.16 -31.36
C ASP A 82 -8.71 9.85 -32.50
N SER A 83 -9.68 10.74 -32.75
CA SER A 83 -10.63 10.58 -33.85
C SER A 83 -10.01 10.76 -35.24
N GLU A 84 -8.92 11.54 -35.34
CA GLU A 84 -8.18 11.74 -36.59
C GLU A 84 -7.25 10.55 -36.91
N VAL A 85 -6.72 9.87 -35.89
CA VAL A 85 -5.77 8.75 -36.06
C VAL A 85 -6.47 7.41 -36.39
N GLY A 86 -7.75 7.24 -36.02
CA GLY A 86 -8.52 6.01 -36.28
C GLY A 86 -9.00 5.81 -37.72
N ARG A 87 -8.75 6.76 -38.64
CA ARG A 87 -9.22 6.70 -40.04
C ARG A 87 -8.14 6.40 -41.09
N ASN A 88 -6.88 6.28 -40.69
CA ASN A 88 -5.76 6.03 -41.61
C ASN A 88 -4.92 4.81 -41.18
N TRP A 89 -5.50 3.62 -41.20
CA TRP A 89 -4.76 2.34 -41.22
C TRP A 89 -5.17 1.56 -42.46
#